data_AF-A0A1V3TF87-F1
#
_entry.id   AF-A0A1V3TF87-F1
#
_cell.length_a   1.000
_cell.length_b   1.000
_cell.length_c   1.000
_cell.angle_alpha   90.00
_cell.angle_beta   90.00
_cell.angle_gamma   90.00
#
_symmetry.space_group_name_H-M   'P 1'
#
loop_
_entity.id
_entity.type
_entity.pdbx_description
1 polymer ?
#
loop_
_entity_poly.entity_id
_entity_poly.type
_entity_poly.pdbx_seq_one_letter_code
_entity_poly.pdbx_strand_id
1 'polypeptide(L)'
;MGNNRVQGVANGTEDTDAVNLSQLNATKAEVNKGWNITTSNSTGNVDGVSVHNVQMGEQVVVDAGKNINITQSGNNISIATNENSTFTSVTATDVNATRVNATTVNATDVNTTNLTTTGVATIGGMLTANGGLTVANGQAVNMGNNRVQGVANGTEDTDAVNLSQLNATKAEVNKGWNITTSNSTGNVDGVSVHNVQMGEQVVVDAGKNINITQSGNNISIATNENSSFTSVTTGTLSTTGIATIAGML
;
A
#
# COMPACT_ATOMS: atom_id res chain seq x y z
N MET A 1 -3.35 71.84 -73.83
CA MET A 1 -2.76 72.75 -72.83
C MET A 1 -1.51 72.07 -72.28
N GLY A 2 -0.32 72.55 -72.63
CA GLY A 2 0.94 71.96 -72.15
C GLY A 2 1.50 72.79 -70.99
N ASN A 3 1.78 72.14 -69.85
CA ASN A 3 2.61 72.63 -68.72
C ASN A 3 2.38 74.07 -68.18
N ASN A 4 1.22 74.70 -68.41
CA ASN A 4 0.92 76.04 -67.88
C ASN A 4 0.55 75.99 -66.39
N ARG A 5 1.12 76.91 -65.59
CA ARG A 5 0.78 77.10 -64.17
C ARG A 5 -0.47 77.97 -64.01
N VAL A 6 -1.42 77.54 -63.18
CA VAL A 6 -2.54 78.37 -62.70
C VAL A 6 -2.12 79.03 -61.38
N GLN A 7 -2.36 80.32 -61.21
CA GLN A 7 -1.87 81.13 -60.07
C GLN A 7 -3.01 81.95 -59.45
N GLY A 8 -2.85 82.38 -58.19
CA GLY A 8 -3.82 83.25 -57.50
C GLY A 8 -5.09 82.55 -57.01
N VAL A 9 -5.10 81.21 -56.95
CA VAL A 9 -6.25 80.43 -56.49
C VAL A 9 -6.35 80.51 -54.96
N ALA A 10 -7.41 81.13 -54.45
CA ALA A 10 -7.73 81.17 -53.03
C ALA A 10 -8.09 79.77 -52.48
N ASN A 11 -8.16 79.61 -51.16
CA ASN A 11 -8.64 78.35 -50.59
C ASN A 11 -10.09 78.13 -51.01
N GLY A 12 -10.39 76.98 -51.61
CA GLY A 12 -11.76 76.57 -51.88
C GLY A 12 -12.55 76.43 -50.57
N THR A 13 -13.80 76.88 -50.59
CA THR A 13 -14.74 76.77 -49.47
C THR A 13 -15.94 75.88 -49.78
N GLU A 14 -16.21 75.63 -51.07
CA GLU A 14 -17.25 74.73 -51.56
C GLU A 14 -16.65 73.44 -52.15
N ASP A 15 -17.43 72.34 -52.17
CA ASP A 15 -16.98 71.03 -52.67
C ASP A 15 -16.55 71.03 -54.15
N THR A 16 -16.97 72.04 -54.94
CA THR A 16 -16.67 72.18 -56.37
C THR A 16 -15.50 73.12 -56.67
N ASP A 17 -14.95 73.80 -55.65
CA ASP A 17 -13.83 74.72 -55.84
C ASP A 17 -12.54 73.96 -56.17
N ALA A 18 -11.67 74.61 -56.95
CA ALA A 18 -10.34 74.07 -57.22
C ALA A 18 -9.48 74.12 -55.95
N VAL A 19 -8.86 72.99 -55.59
CA VAL A 19 -7.89 72.94 -54.48
C VAL A 19 -6.58 73.64 -54.85
N ASN A 20 -6.07 74.48 -53.94
CA ASN A 20 -4.77 75.11 -54.09
C ASN A 20 -3.66 74.33 -53.34
N LEU A 21 -2.40 74.74 -53.53
CA LEU A 21 -1.24 74.08 -52.93
C LEU A 21 -1.25 74.13 -51.39
N SER A 22 -1.77 75.19 -50.77
CA SER A 22 -1.88 75.27 -49.31
C SER A 22 -2.83 74.23 -48.74
N GLN A 23 -3.99 74.01 -49.37
CA GLN A 23 -4.93 72.97 -48.95
C GLN A 23 -4.32 71.58 -49.09
N LEU A 24 -3.65 71.29 -50.21
CA LEU A 24 -2.95 70.01 -50.41
C LEU A 24 -1.82 69.79 -49.38
N ASN A 25 -1.02 70.82 -49.10
CA ASN A 25 0.05 70.74 -48.10
C ASN A 25 -0.51 70.56 -46.68
N ALA A 26 -1.64 71.17 -46.34
CA ALA A 26 -2.30 70.97 -45.06
C ALA A 26 -2.78 69.52 -44.91
N THR A 27 -3.45 68.95 -45.92
CA THR A 27 -3.82 67.53 -45.91
C THR A 27 -2.61 66.62 -45.80
N LYS A 28 -1.54 66.91 -46.56
CA LYS A 28 -0.29 66.13 -46.48
C LYS A 28 0.33 66.20 -45.08
N ALA A 29 0.30 67.37 -44.43
CA ALA A 29 0.79 67.53 -43.07
C ALA A 29 -0.01 66.67 -42.06
N GLU A 30 -1.33 66.57 -42.21
CA GLU A 30 -2.17 65.71 -41.36
C GLU A 30 -1.92 64.21 -41.61
N VAL A 31 -1.87 63.78 -42.87
CA VAL A 31 -1.58 62.38 -43.23
C VAL A 31 -0.18 61.95 -42.76
N ASN A 32 0.78 62.86 -42.80
CA ASN A 32 2.15 62.64 -42.30
C ASN A 32 2.25 62.64 -40.76
N LYS A 33 1.16 62.86 -40.00
CA LYS A 33 1.22 62.69 -38.54
C LYS A 33 1.29 61.22 -38.13
N GLY A 34 0.76 60.31 -38.95
CA GLY A 34 0.72 58.88 -38.62
C GLY A 34 -0.15 58.58 -37.40
N TRP A 35 0.12 57.45 -36.76
CA TRP A 35 -0.49 57.05 -35.49
C TRP A 35 0.52 56.35 -34.58
N ASN A 36 0.39 56.58 -33.27
CA ASN A 36 1.29 56.01 -32.29
C ASN A 36 0.86 54.60 -31.86
N ILE A 37 1.79 53.65 -31.85
CA ILE A 37 1.64 52.32 -31.24
C ILE A 37 2.52 52.20 -29.99
N THR A 38 2.01 51.51 -28.96
CA THR A 38 2.74 51.19 -27.73
C THR A 38 2.16 49.91 -27.10
N THR A 39 2.89 49.28 -26.19
CA THR A 39 2.47 48.10 -25.43
C THR A 39 2.46 48.39 -23.93
N SER A 40 1.55 47.73 -23.20
CA SER A 40 1.46 47.85 -21.75
C SER A 40 0.95 46.53 -21.14
N ASN A 41 1.24 46.32 -19.86
CA ASN A 41 0.74 45.20 -19.07
C ASN A 41 -0.13 45.70 -17.91
N SER A 42 -1.12 44.88 -17.53
CA SER A 42 -1.79 45.01 -16.22
C SER A 42 -1.12 44.05 -15.23
N THR A 43 -1.22 42.75 -15.48
CA THR A 43 -0.63 41.68 -14.65
C THR A 43 0.36 40.79 -15.42
N GLY A 44 0.41 40.94 -16.75
CA GLY A 44 1.33 40.19 -17.62
C GLY A 44 2.74 40.79 -17.67
N ASN A 45 3.56 40.32 -18.60
CA ASN A 45 4.89 40.87 -18.86
C ASN A 45 4.91 41.57 -20.23
N VAL A 46 5.49 42.76 -20.29
CA VAL A 46 5.85 43.45 -21.54
C VAL A 46 7.29 43.89 -21.40
N ASP A 47 8.09 43.62 -22.42
CA ASP A 47 9.48 44.07 -22.51
C ASP A 47 9.61 45.13 -23.61
N GLY A 48 10.59 46.04 -23.48
CA GLY A 48 10.89 47.04 -24.51
C GLY A 48 9.80 48.08 -24.77
N VAL A 49 9.03 48.49 -23.76
CA VAL A 49 7.94 49.49 -23.91
C VAL A 49 8.48 50.79 -24.52
N SER A 50 7.96 51.14 -25.69
CA SER A 50 8.25 52.41 -26.37
C SER A 50 7.06 52.84 -27.20
N VAL A 51 6.95 54.15 -27.43
CA VAL A 51 5.98 54.71 -28.37
C VAL A 51 6.64 54.82 -29.73
N HIS A 52 6.07 54.19 -30.75
CA HIS A 52 6.52 54.30 -32.13
C HIS A 52 5.43 54.94 -33.00
N ASN A 53 5.80 55.90 -33.86
CA ASN A 53 4.84 56.58 -34.73
C ASN A 53 4.81 55.93 -36.11
N VAL A 54 3.75 55.18 -36.38
CA VAL A 54 3.53 54.45 -37.64
C VAL A 54 3.06 55.41 -38.72
N GLN A 55 3.87 55.59 -39.75
CA GLN A 55 3.56 56.42 -40.92
C GLN A 55 2.70 55.68 -41.94
N MET A 56 2.05 56.44 -42.83
CA MET A 56 1.30 55.85 -43.94
C MET A 56 2.22 55.04 -44.86
N GLY A 57 1.83 53.78 -45.11
CA GLY A 57 2.60 52.82 -45.92
C GLY A 57 3.53 51.93 -45.11
N GLU A 58 3.72 52.20 -43.81
CA GLU A 58 4.46 51.30 -42.92
C GLU A 58 3.63 50.07 -42.55
N GLN A 59 4.33 48.97 -42.23
CA GLN A 59 3.71 47.74 -41.76
C GLN A 59 3.82 47.64 -40.24
N VAL A 60 2.76 47.13 -39.62
CA VAL A 60 2.79 46.69 -38.22
C VAL A 60 2.73 45.18 -38.21
N VAL A 61 3.72 44.57 -37.57
CA VAL A 61 3.83 43.12 -37.41
C VAL A 61 3.51 42.76 -35.97
N VAL A 62 2.73 41.70 -35.78
CA VAL A 62 2.43 41.13 -34.47
C VAL A 62 2.83 39.67 -34.48
N ASP A 63 3.90 39.35 -33.77
CA ASP A 63 4.42 37.99 -33.69
C ASP A 63 3.69 37.17 -32.64
N ALA A 64 3.31 35.95 -33.00
CA ALA A 64 2.69 35.01 -32.09
C ALA A 64 3.75 34.35 -31.19
N GLY A 65 3.62 34.51 -29.87
CA GLY A 65 4.44 33.77 -28.90
C GLY A 65 4.10 32.28 -28.88
N LYS A 66 4.96 31.45 -28.25
CA LYS A 66 4.88 29.98 -28.25
C LYS A 66 3.48 29.38 -28.00
N ASN A 67 2.70 29.97 -27.08
CA ASN A 67 1.38 29.47 -26.67
C ASN A 67 0.22 30.36 -27.15
N ILE A 68 0.48 31.31 -28.05
CA ILE A 68 -0.50 32.24 -28.58
C ILE A 68 -0.72 31.94 -30.06
N ASN A 69 -1.98 31.95 -30.48
CA ASN A 69 -2.38 31.91 -31.88
C ASN A 69 -2.88 33.31 -32.28
N ILE A 70 -2.40 33.81 -33.42
CA ILE A 70 -2.88 35.06 -34.02
C ILE A 70 -3.43 34.75 -35.41
N THR A 71 -4.69 35.07 -35.65
CA THR A 71 -5.33 34.92 -36.96
C THR A 71 -5.76 36.29 -37.48
N GLN A 72 -5.54 36.53 -38.78
CA GLN A 72 -5.95 37.75 -39.45
C GLN A 72 -6.93 37.44 -40.58
N SER A 73 -8.04 38.18 -40.64
CA SER A 73 -8.97 38.16 -41.77
C SER A 73 -9.36 39.60 -42.12
N GLY A 74 -8.73 40.15 -43.17
CA GLY A 74 -8.86 41.56 -43.52
C GLY A 74 -8.43 42.46 -42.36
N ASN A 75 -9.38 43.24 -41.84
CA ASN A 75 -9.15 44.20 -40.75
C ASN A 75 -9.34 43.59 -39.35
N ASN A 76 -9.73 42.31 -39.24
CA ASN A 76 -9.93 41.66 -37.96
C ASN A 76 -8.70 40.84 -37.58
N ILE A 77 -8.16 41.08 -36.39
CA ILE A 77 -7.09 40.29 -35.78
C ILE A 77 -7.66 39.61 -34.54
N SER A 78 -7.61 38.29 -34.48
CA SER A 78 -8.01 37.49 -33.31
C SER A 78 -6.79 36.91 -32.64
N ILE A 79 -6.71 37.07 -31.32
CA ILE A 79 -5.63 36.55 -30.48
C ILE A 79 -6.24 35.54 -29.51
N ALA A 80 -5.70 34.33 -29.49
CA ALA A 80 -6.17 33.23 -28.65
C ALA A 80 -4.98 32.46 -28.06
N THR A 81 -5.23 31.62 -27.06
CA THR A 81 -4.25 30.64 -26.60
C THR A 81 -4.31 29.38 -27.48
N ASN A 82 -3.18 28.69 -27.63
CA ASN A 82 -3.12 27.42 -28.34
C ASN A 82 -3.88 26.32 -27.58
N GLU A 83 -4.63 25.48 -28.31
CA GLU A 83 -5.31 24.30 -27.74
C GLU A 83 -4.32 23.36 -27.02
N ASN A 84 -3.15 23.17 -27.63
CA ASN A 84 -2.06 22.36 -27.08
C ASN A 84 -0.89 23.27 -26.66
N SER A 85 -1.07 23.96 -25.54
CA SER A 85 -0.02 24.80 -24.96
C SER A 85 1.01 23.97 -24.19
N THR A 86 2.29 24.37 -24.23
CA THR A 86 3.36 23.72 -23.47
C THR A 86 4.07 24.71 -22.57
N PHE A 87 4.32 24.31 -21.32
CA PHE A 87 4.98 25.13 -20.31
C PHE A 87 6.13 24.33 -19.69
N THR A 88 7.24 25.01 -19.38
CA THR A 88 8.34 24.40 -18.61
C THR A 88 7.94 24.21 -17.14
N SER A 89 7.19 25.17 -16.60
CA SER A 89 6.65 25.14 -15.24
C SER A 89 5.33 25.88 -15.20
N VAL A 90 4.43 25.43 -14.34
CA VAL A 90 3.17 26.11 -14.01
C VAL A 90 3.10 26.24 -12.50
N THR A 91 2.97 27.47 -12.01
CA THR A 91 2.67 27.75 -10.62
C THR A 91 1.19 28.07 -10.54
N ALA A 92 0.42 27.24 -9.83
CA ALA A 92 -1.00 27.42 -9.62
C ALA A 92 -1.33 27.15 -8.15
N THR A 93 -2.25 27.93 -7.58
CA THR A 93 -2.77 27.68 -6.22
C THR A 93 -3.64 26.44 -6.21
N ASP A 94 -4.54 26.34 -7.19
CA ASP A 94 -5.48 25.25 -7.35
C ASP A 94 -5.51 24.78 -8.80
N VAL A 95 -5.62 23.47 -8.99
CA VAL A 95 -5.81 22.84 -10.31
C VAL A 95 -7.06 21.98 -10.24
N ASN A 96 -8.16 22.46 -10.81
CA ASN A 96 -9.37 21.66 -10.97
C ASN A 96 -9.33 20.95 -12.33
N ALA A 97 -8.79 19.73 -12.34
CA ALA A 97 -8.69 18.89 -13.54
C ALA A 97 -9.47 17.59 -13.35
N THR A 98 -10.21 17.18 -14.37
CA THR A 98 -10.88 15.86 -14.38
C THR A 98 -9.90 14.70 -14.51
N ARG A 99 -8.76 14.94 -15.18
CA ARG A 99 -7.69 13.96 -15.35
C ARG A 99 -6.35 14.65 -15.50
N VAL A 100 -5.37 14.20 -14.73
CA VAL A 100 -3.96 14.58 -14.88
C VAL A 100 -3.20 13.33 -15.30
N ASN A 101 -2.56 13.37 -16.47
CA ASN A 101 -1.67 12.30 -16.92
C ASN A 101 -0.23 12.73 -16.63
N ALA A 102 0.30 12.31 -15.49
CA ALA A 102 1.65 12.64 -15.05
C ALA A 102 2.52 11.39 -14.95
N THR A 103 3.77 11.49 -15.40
CA THR A 103 4.78 10.43 -15.20
C THR A 103 5.25 10.37 -13.75
N THR A 104 5.41 11.53 -13.13
CA THR A 104 5.86 11.68 -11.75
C THR A 104 5.01 12.72 -11.05
N VAL A 105 4.58 12.42 -9.84
CA VAL A 105 3.89 13.36 -8.95
C VAL A 105 4.70 13.44 -7.67
N ASN A 106 5.26 14.62 -7.39
CA ASN A 106 5.95 14.90 -6.13
C ASN A 106 5.01 15.70 -5.21
N ALA A 107 4.08 15.00 -4.57
CA ALA A 107 3.14 15.59 -3.63
C ALA A 107 3.66 15.46 -2.20
N THR A 108 3.52 16.52 -1.40
CA THR A 108 3.78 16.46 0.04
C THR A 108 2.64 15.80 0.79
N ASP A 109 1.41 16.08 0.36
CA ASP A 109 0.18 15.53 0.91
C ASP A 109 -0.75 15.06 -0.22
N VAL A 110 -1.42 13.94 -0.01
CA VAL A 110 -2.42 13.39 -0.93
C VAL A 110 -3.70 13.13 -0.15
N ASN A 111 -4.71 13.97 -0.37
CA ASN A 111 -6.05 13.76 0.15
C ASN A 111 -6.96 13.26 -0.99
N THR A 112 -7.26 11.97 -0.99
CA THR A 112 -8.12 11.35 -2.00
C THR A 112 -9.15 10.44 -1.34
N THR A 113 -10.34 10.35 -1.92
CA THR A 113 -11.35 9.37 -1.51
C THR A 113 -10.93 7.94 -1.82
N ASN A 114 -10.26 7.74 -2.97
CA ASN A 114 -9.79 6.43 -3.40
C ASN A 114 -8.35 6.55 -3.92
N LEU A 115 -7.50 5.63 -3.50
CA LEU A 115 -6.15 5.46 -4.03
C LEU A 115 -6.04 4.08 -4.66
N THR A 116 -5.94 4.02 -5.98
CA THR A 116 -5.68 2.77 -6.71
C THR A 116 -4.26 2.80 -7.23
N THR A 117 -3.49 1.77 -6.89
CA THR A 117 -2.13 1.56 -7.41
C THR A 117 -2.11 0.27 -8.22
N THR A 118 -1.60 0.32 -9.44
CA THR A 118 -1.45 -0.85 -10.33
C THR A 118 -0.04 -1.44 -10.28
N GLY A 119 0.93 -0.66 -9.80
CA GLY A 119 2.31 -1.08 -9.56
C GLY A 119 2.61 -1.28 -8.08
N VAL A 120 3.90 -1.44 -7.77
CA VAL A 120 4.38 -1.55 -6.40
C VAL A 120 4.19 -0.22 -5.67
N ALA A 121 3.53 -0.25 -4.51
CA ALA A 121 3.48 0.85 -3.58
C ALA A 121 4.52 0.62 -2.47
N THR A 122 5.38 1.60 -2.23
CA THR A 122 6.27 1.63 -1.06
C THR A 122 5.81 2.71 -0.11
N ILE A 123 5.51 2.33 1.14
CA ILE A 123 5.17 3.27 2.20
C ILE A 123 6.42 3.44 3.07
N GLY A 124 7.08 4.60 2.97
CA GLY A 124 8.28 4.89 3.77
C GLY A 124 8.00 5.21 5.24
N GLY A 125 6.72 5.39 5.60
CA GLY A 125 6.25 5.69 6.96
C GLY A 125 5.30 4.64 7.52
N MET A 126 4.47 5.05 8.48
CA MET A 126 3.43 4.19 9.05
C MET A 126 2.20 4.10 8.13
N LEU A 127 1.68 2.89 7.93
CA LEU A 127 0.38 2.67 7.31
C LEU A 127 -0.69 2.51 8.40
N THR A 128 -1.67 3.41 8.42
CA THR A 128 -2.86 3.29 9.26
C THR A 128 -4.06 2.84 8.41
N ALA A 129 -4.47 1.59 8.56
CA ALA A 129 -5.58 0.98 7.80
C ALA A 129 -6.84 0.83 8.66
N ASN A 130 -7.57 1.93 8.88
CA ASN A 130 -8.75 1.94 9.77
C ASN A 130 -9.93 1.08 9.29
N GLY A 131 -10.01 0.81 7.98
CA GLY A 131 -11.03 -0.06 7.38
C GLY A 131 -10.64 -1.54 7.32
N GLY A 132 -9.49 -1.92 7.89
CA GLY A 132 -8.92 -3.25 7.78
C GLY A 132 -7.90 -3.39 6.63
N LEU A 133 -7.28 -4.56 6.56
CA LEU A 133 -6.31 -4.93 5.54
C LEU A 133 -6.66 -6.30 4.98
N THR A 134 -6.94 -6.37 3.69
CA THR A 134 -7.15 -7.63 2.96
C THR A 134 -6.02 -7.83 1.98
N VAL A 135 -5.47 -9.05 1.98
CA VAL A 135 -4.43 -9.46 1.04
C VAL A 135 -5.02 -10.53 0.12
N ALA A 136 -4.73 -10.43 -1.18
CA ALA A 136 -5.26 -11.37 -2.17
C ALA A 136 -4.80 -12.80 -1.87
N ASN A 137 -5.64 -13.79 -2.24
CA ASN A 137 -5.33 -15.20 -2.04
C ASN A 137 -4.02 -15.59 -2.75
N GLY A 138 -3.23 -16.46 -2.10
CA GLY A 138 -1.94 -16.94 -2.61
C GLY A 138 -0.79 -15.93 -2.53
N GLN A 139 -1.00 -14.73 -1.97
CA GLN A 139 0.08 -13.78 -1.74
C GLN A 139 0.77 -14.02 -0.40
N ALA A 140 2.08 -13.78 -0.35
CA ALA A 140 2.85 -13.84 0.87
C ALA A 140 2.82 -12.51 1.62
N VAL A 141 2.69 -12.57 2.95
CA VAL A 141 2.90 -11.42 3.84
C VAL A 141 4.23 -11.63 4.57
N ASN A 142 5.27 -10.91 4.13
CA ASN A 142 6.57 -10.96 4.78
C ASN A 142 6.69 -9.81 5.79
N MET A 143 6.66 -10.16 7.07
CA MET A 143 6.82 -9.18 8.17
C MET A 143 8.29 -8.81 8.45
N GLY A 144 9.26 -9.38 7.73
CA GLY A 144 10.69 -9.07 7.90
C GLY A 144 11.21 -9.41 9.31
N ASN A 145 10.72 -10.48 9.92
CA ASN A 145 10.99 -10.88 11.31
C ASN A 145 10.53 -9.89 12.39
N ASN A 146 9.66 -8.93 12.04
CA ASN A 146 9.08 -8.02 13.03
C ASN A 146 8.00 -8.70 13.88
N ARG A 147 7.78 -8.16 15.08
CA ARG A 147 6.71 -8.61 15.99
C ARG A 147 5.35 -8.16 15.47
N VAL A 148 4.41 -9.10 15.40
CA VAL A 148 2.98 -8.81 15.22
C VAL A 148 2.35 -8.72 16.61
N GLN A 149 1.79 -7.57 16.96
CA GLN A 149 1.26 -7.27 18.29
C GLN A 149 -0.25 -6.99 18.22
N GLY A 150 -0.94 -7.14 19.35
CA GLY A 150 -2.39 -6.90 19.41
C GLY A 150 -3.24 -8.00 18.78
N VAL A 151 -2.69 -9.20 18.59
CA VAL A 151 -3.43 -10.36 18.09
C VAL A 151 -4.29 -10.94 19.21
N ALA A 152 -5.61 -10.79 19.09
CA ALA A 152 -6.59 -11.39 19.99
C ALA A 152 -6.55 -12.93 19.92
N ASN A 153 -7.21 -13.62 20.86
CA ASN A 153 -7.33 -15.07 20.76
C ASN A 153 -8.13 -15.42 19.50
N GLY A 154 -7.61 -16.34 18.68
CA GLY A 154 -8.37 -16.89 17.56
C GLY A 154 -9.58 -17.68 18.05
N THR A 155 -10.71 -17.52 17.36
CA THR A 155 -11.97 -18.22 17.65
C THR A 155 -12.39 -19.16 16.53
N GLU A 156 -11.94 -18.88 15.30
CA GLU A 156 -12.17 -19.71 14.11
C GLU A 156 -10.91 -20.49 13.73
N ASP A 157 -11.07 -21.61 13.01
CA ASP A 157 -9.96 -22.51 12.61
C ASP A 157 -8.91 -21.82 11.74
N THR A 158 -9.28 -20.72 11.07
CA THR A 158 -8.38 -19.95 10.19
C THR A 158 -7.74 -18.74 10.85
N ASP A 159 -8.04 -18.48 12.12
CA ASP A 159 -7.44 -17.36 12.86
C ASP A 159 -6.00 -17.65 13.24
N ALA A 160 -5.20 -16.59 13.39
CA ALA A 160 -3.87 -16.71 13.97
C ALA A 160 -3.95 -17.05 15.46
N VAL A 161 -3.16 -18.02 15.92
CA VAL A 161 -3.00 -18.31 17.35
C VAL A 161 -2.04 -17.32 18.00
N ASN A 162 -2.42 -16.77 19.14
CA ASN A 162 -1.53 -15.90 19.92
C ASN A 162 -0.77 -16.67 21.01
N LEU A 163 0.18 -15.98 21.67
CA LEU A 163 1.05 -16.58 22.67
C LEU A 163 0.30 -17.10 23.90
N SER A 164 -0.82 -16.46 24.30
CA SER A 164 -1.62 -16.94 25.44
C SER A 164 -2.27 -18.29 25.15
N GLN A 165 -2.78 -18.50 23.94
CA GLN A 165 -3.35 -19.80 23.53
C GLN A 165 -2.28 -20.89 23.53
N LEU A 166 -1.10 -20.61 22.96
CA LEU A 166 0.03 -21.55 22.97
C LEU A 166 0.46 -21.91 24.40
N ASN A 167 0.54 -20.93 25.30
CA ASN A 167 0.90 -21.17 26.70
C ASN A 167 -0.16 -21.98 27.45
N ALA A 168 -1.45 -21.77 27.17
CA ALA A 168 -2.53 -22.56 27.77
C ALA A 168 -2.42 -24.04 27.35
N THR A 169 -2.18 -24.31 26.06
CA THR A 169 -1.92 -25.68 25.59
C THR A 169 -0.68 -26.29 26.24
N LYS A 170 0.41 -25.53 26.34
CA LYS A 170 1.64 -26.00 27.00
C LYS A 170 1.39 -26.33 28.48
N ALA A 171 0.63 -25.51 29.18
CA ALA A 171 0.26 -25.76 30.57
C ALA A 171 -0.56 -27.05 30.71
N GLU A 172 -1.48 -27.33 29.78
CA GLU A 172 -2.26 -28.56 29.78
C GLU A 172 -1.38 -29.80 29.57
N VAL A 173 -0.50 -29.76 28.57
CA VAL A 173 0.43 -30.86 28.26
C VAL A 173 1.38 -31.12 29.43
N ASN A 174 1.84 -30.06 30.09
CA ASN A 174 2.73 -30.14 31.25
C ASN A 174 2.03 -30.64 32.54
N LYS A 175 0.73 -30.92 32.54
CA LYS A 175 0.09 -31.55 33.70
C LYS A 175 0.56 -33.00 33.88
N GLY A 176 0.94 -33.69 32.80
CA GLY A 176 1.27 -35.11 32.85
C GLY A 176 0.07 -35.97 33.24
N TRP A 177 0.35 -37.18 33.74
CA TRP A 177 -0.66 -38.07 34.29
C TRP A 177 -0.12 -38.79 35.53
N ASN A 178 -1.00 -39.04 36.48
CA ASN A 178 -0.61 -39.65 37.75
C ASN A 178 -0.65 -41.19 37.68
N ILE A 179 0.39 -41.85 38.20
CA ILE A 179 0.44 -43.29 38.45
C ILE A 179 0.51 -43.56 39.96
N THR A 180 -0.16 -44.61 40.41
CA THR A 180 -0.12 -45.11 41.80
C THR A 180 -0.42 -46.60 41.82
N THR A 181 -0.13 -47.26 42.92
CA THR A 181 -0.41 -48.68 43.15
C THR A 181 -1.36 -48.86 44.31
N SER A 182 -2.14 -49.94 44.30
CA SER A 182 -3.04 -50.32 45.39
C SER A 182 -3.14 -51.84 45.47
N ASN A 183 -3.56 -52.36 46.61
CA ASN A 183 -3.84 -53.78 46.81
C ASN A 183 -5.30 -54.01 47.22
N SER A 184 -5.81 -55.20 46.92
CA SER A 184 -7.05 -55.71 47.51
C SER A 184 -6.72 -56.75 48.58
N THR A 185 -6.16 -57.90 48.16
CA THR A 185 -5.72 -58.98 49.06
C THR A 185 -4.23 -59.30 48.96
N GLY A 186 -3.54 -58.70 47.98
CA GLY A 186 -2.09 -58.84 47.78
C GLY A 186 -1.26 -57.88 48.63
N ASN A 187 0.06 -57.88 48.43
CA ASN A 187 0.98 -56.96 49.09
C ASN A 187 1.40 -55.83 48.13
N VAL A 188 1.36 -54.59 48.60
CA VAL A 188 1.96 -53.43 47.95
C VAL A 188 2.80 -52.71 49.01
N ASP A 189 3.99 -52.27 48.63
CA ASP A 189 4.85 -51.44 49.48
C ASP A 189 5.13 -50.11 48.76
N GLY A 190 5.41 -49.05 49.52
CA GLY A 190 5.78 -47.75 48.97
C GLY A 190 4.68 -47.02 48.17
N VAL A 191 3.41 -47.18 48.52
CA VAL A 191 2.28 -46.52 47.83
C VAL A 191 2.46 -45.00 47.83
N SER A 192 2.57 -44.42 46.63
CA SER A 192 2.62 -42.98 46.42
C SER A 192 2.05 -42.64 45.04
N VAL A 193 1.57 -41.39 44.90
CA VAL A 193 1.18 -40.87 43.59
C VAL A 193 2.39 -40.20 42.96
N HIS A 194 2.78 -40.67 41.78
CA HIS A 194 3.84 -40.07 40.99
C HIS A 194 3.24 -39.44 39.73
N ASN A 195 3.61 -38.19 39.43
CA ASN A 195 3.12 -37.51 38.23
C ASN A 195 4.09 -37.71 37.06
N VAL A 196 3.70 -38.57 36.13
CA VAL A 196 4.47 -38.91 34.92
C VAL A 196 4.33 -37.78 33.90
N GLN A 197 5.40 -37.04 33.69
CA GLN A 197 5.47 -35.97 32.69
C GLN A 197 5.57 -36.52 31.27
N MET A 198 5.23 -35.68 30.29
CA MET A 198 5.45 -36.02 28.88
C MET A 198 6.94 -36.27 28.62
N GLY A 199 7.25 -37.46 28.10
CA GLY A 199 8.62 -37.91 27.83
C GLY A 199 9.25 -38.75 28.95
N GLU A 200 8.60 -38.85 30.12
CA GLU A 200 9.04 -39.77 31.17
C GLU A 200 8.66 -41.22 30.83
N GLN A 201 9.45 -42.17 31.35
CA GLN A 201 9.22 -43.59 31.20
C GLN A 201 8.53 -44.15 32.44
N VAL A 202 7.62 -45.09 32.22
CA VAL A 202 7.06 -45.94 33.28
C VAL A 202 7.60 -47.35 33.10
N VAL A 203 8.24 -47.87 34.14
CA VAL A 203 8.81 -49.21 34.16
C VAL A 203 7.96 -50.09 35.05
N VAL A 204 7.65 -51.30 34.58
CA VAL A 204 6.94 -52.31 35.36
C VAL A 204 7.84 -53.53 35.50
N ASP A 205 8.35 -53.76 36.70
CA ASP A 205 9.27 -54.86 36.98
C ASP A 205 8.51 -56.16 37.27
N ALA A 206 8.96 -57.25 36.65
CA ALA A 206 8.43 -58.58 36.89
C ALA A 206 9.02 -59.17 38.18
N GLY A 207 8.16 -59.52 39.14
CA GLY A 207 8.58 -60.25 40.34
C GLY A 207 8.96 -61.71 40.04
N LYS A 208 9.59 -62.40 41.01
CA LYS A 208 10.16 -63.76 40.85
C LYS A 208 9.25 -64.79 40.15
N ASN A 209 7.94 -64.77 40.42
CA ASN A 209 6.97 -65.73 39.90
C ASN A 209 6.02 -65.11 38.86
N ILE A 210 6.29 -63.89 38.40
CA ILE A 210 5.47 -63.16 37.44
C ILE A 210 6.25 -63.00 36.14
N ASN A 211 5.58 -63.21 35.01
CA ASN A 211 6.07 -62.89 33.68
C ASN A 211 5.35 -61.64 33.18
N ILE A 212 6.09 -60.69 32.62
CA ILE A 212 5.55 -59.49 31.98
C ILE A 212 6.04 -59.46 30.55
N THR A 213 5.12 -59.37 29.58
CA THR A 213 5.43 -59.24 28.15
C THR A 213 4.79 -57.97 27.60
N GLN A 214 5.61 -57.07 27.06
CA GLN A 214 5.14 -55.88 26.38
C GLN A 214 5.22 -56.07 24.86
N SER A 215 4.12 -55.71 24.17
CA SER A 215 4.08 -55.62 22.71
C SER A 215 3.38 -54.31 22.32
N GLY A 216 4.16 -53.28 22.01
CA GLY A 216 3.65 -51.93 21.78
C GLY A 216 2.93 -51.39 23.01
N ASN A 217 1.64 -51.07 22.86
CA ASN A 217 0.79 -50.54 23.92
C ASN A 217 0.15 -51.63 24.79
N ASN A 218 0.38 -52.91 24.49
CA ASN A 218 -0.19 -54.03 25.25
C ASN A 218 0.84 -54.57 26.26
N ILE A 219 0.42 -54.70 27.51
CA ILE A 219 1.20 -55.33 28.59
C ILE A 219 0.43 -56.57 29.05
N SER A 220 1.02 -57.75 28.87
CA SER A 220 0.49 -59.02 29.38
C SER A 220 1.20 -59.38 30.68
N ILE A 221 0.44 -59.69 31.70
CA ILE A 221 0.94 -60.12 33.02
C ILE A 221 0.42 -61.54 33.25
N ALA A 222 1.33 -62.47 33.50
CA ALA A 222 1.03 -63.87 33.76
C ALA A 222 1.87 -64.39 34.93
N THR A 223 1.48 -65.53 35.51
CA THR A 223 2.38 -66.30 36.39
C THR A 223 3.39 -67.08 35.56
N ASN A 224 4.59 -67.28 36.10
CA ASN A 224 5.59 -68.14 35.47
C ASN A 224 5.08 -69.59 35.44
N GLU A 225 5.33 -70.29 34.32
CA GLU A 225 5.03 -71.73 34.20
C GLU A 225 5.68 -72.54 35.33
N ASN A 226 6.90 -72.17 35.71
CA ASN A 226 7.64 -72.73 36.84
C ASN A 226 7.79 -71.67 37.94
N SER A 227 6.90 -71.73 38.93
CA SER A 227 6.93 -70.84 40.09
C SER A 227 7.54 -71.52 41.32
N SER A 228 8.30 -70.78 42.12
CA SER A 228 8.90 -71.29 43.36
C SER A 228 8.46 -70.49 44.57
N PHE A 229 8.10 -71.19 45.64
CA PHE A 229 7.58 -70.60 46.87
C PHE A 229 8.34 -71.16 48.07
N THR A 230 8.58 -70.32 49.08
CA THR A 230 9.20 -70.76 50.35
C THR A 230 8.22 -71.57 51.19
N SER A 231 6.95 -71.17 51.19
CA SER A 231 5.84 -71.89 51.82
C SER A 231 4.58 -71.72 50.98
N VAL A 232 3.70 -72.70 51.06
CA VAL A 232 2.38 -72.68 50.41
C VAL A 232 1.35 -73.13 51.43
N THR A 233 0.38 -72.27 51.72
CA THR A 233 -0.78 -72.62 52.55
C THR A 233 -1.96 -72.87 51.62
N THR A 234 -2.45 -74.10 51.59
CA THR A 234 -3.60 -74.51 50.78
C THR A 234 -4.60 -75.24 51.66
N GLY A 235 -5.90 -75.10 51.41
CA GLY A 235 -6.91 -75.92 52.10
C GLY A 235 -6.79 -77.40 51.75
N THR A 236 -6.70 -77.71 50.45
CA THR A 236 -6.37 -79.04 49.93
C THR A 236 -5.38 -78.89 48.77
N LEU A 237 -4.38 -79.76 48.68
CA LEU A 237 -3.44 -79.79 47.57
C LEU A 237 -3.88 -80.90 46.59
N SER A 238 -4.21 -80.52 45.36
CA SER A 238 -4.53 -81.44 44.27
C SER A 238 -3.50 -81.25 43.15
N THR A 239 -2.76 -82.30 42.81
CA THR A 239 -1.76 -82.30 41.74
C THR A 239 -2.13 -83.31 40.68
N THR A 240 -1.93 -82.97 39.40
CA THR A 240 -2.11 -83.90 38.28
C THR A 240 -0.89 -84.80 38.04
N GLY A 241 0.20 -84.62 38.82
CA GLY A 241 1.42 -85.43 38.79
C GLY A 241 1.95 -85.77 40.19
N ILE A 242 3.12 -86.40 40.26
CA ILE A 242 3.77 -86.83 41.50
C ILE A 242 4.23 -85.60 42.31
N ALA A 243 3.68 -85.43 43.51
CA ALA A 243 4.17 -84.46 44.48
C ALA A 243 5.28 -85.09 45.32
N THR A 244 6.46 -84.48 45.34
CA THR A 244 7.54 -84.86 46.26
C THR A 244 7.60 -83.84 47.39
N ILE A 245 7.25 -84.26 48.61
CA ILE A 245 7.29 -83.42 49.82
C ILE A 245 8.53 -83.82 50.63
N ALA A 246 9.48 -82.92 50.76
CA ALA A 246 10.70 -83.14 51.54
C ALA A 246 10.75 -82.16 52.72
N GLY A 247 10.69 -82.68 53.96
CA GLY A 247 10.62 -81.90 55.20
C GLY A 247 9.49 -82.39 56.11
N MET A 248 9.77 -82.51 57.42
CA MET A 248 9.01 -83.27 58.42
C MET A 248 7.51 -82.93 58.48
N LEU A 249 6.69 -84.00 58.58
CA LEU A 249 5.31 -84.00 59.09
C LEU A 249 5.22 -83.39 60.49
#